data_AF-A0A017HBW9-F1
#
_entry.id   AF-A0A017HBW9-F1
#
_cell.length_a   1.000
_cell.length_b   1.000
_cell.length_c   1.000
_cell.angle_alpha   90.00
_cell.angle_beta   90.00
_cell.angle_gamma   90.00
#
_symmetry.space_group_name_H-M   'P 1'
#
loop_
_entity.id
_entity.type
_entity.pdbx_description
1 polymer ?
#
loop_
_entity_poly.entity_id
_entity_poly.type
_entity_poly.pdbx_seq_one_letter_code
_entity_poly.pdbx_strand_id
1 'polypeptide(L)'
;MKPVILLVGRLPGVVETVARALGDLPVEWLGAHDRAEVIRQLDTEPAIACVVIGAGLDDQLRGELVGVIAARRPDITIHLKDRASGPGGMAGFARQVVEIVVPDLRPR
;
A
#
# COMPACT_ATOMS: atom_id res chain seq x y z
N MET A 1 1.29 -18.93 -1.71
CA MET A 1 2.05 -17.66 -1.87
C MET A 1 1.51 -16.68 -0.85
N LYS A 2 2.35 -15.81 -0.29
CA LYS A 2 1.88 -14.73 0.59
C LYS A 2 1.24 -13.63 -0.27
N PRO A 3 0.13 -13.01 0.16
CA PRO A 3 -0.42 -11.85 -0.53
C PRO A 3 0.58 -10.69 -0.49
N VAL A 4 0.69 -9.95 -1.58
CA VAL A 4 1.58 -8.79 -1.68
C VAL A 4 0.79 -7.50 -1.48
N ILE A 5 1.32 -6.59 -0.67
CA ILE A 5 0.72 -5.28 -0.40
C ILE A 5 1.65 -4.20 -0.95
N LEU A 6 1.15 -3.38 -1.87
CA LEU A 6 1.91 -2.25 -2.42
C LEU A 6 1.71 -1.02 -1.53
N LEU A 7 2.78 -0.55 -0.90
CA LEU A 7 2.82 0.69 -0.15
C LEU A 7 3.29 1.85 -1.03
N VAL A 8 2.47 2.88 -1.13
CA VAL A 8 2.80 4.11 -1.86
C VAL A 8 3.02 5.25 -0.87
N GLY A 9 4.23 5.81 -0.85
CA GLY A 9 4.61 6.86 0.09
C GLY A 9 5.71 7.77 -0.44
N ARG A 10 5.93 8.91 0.22
CA ARG A 10 6.81 9.98 -0.28
C ARG A 10 8.31 9.62 -0.33
N LEU A 11 8.76 8.66 0.49
CA LEU A 11 10.19 8.39 0.68
C LEU A 11 10.49 6.91 0.45
N PRO A 12 11.58 6.57 -0.26
CA PRO A 12 12.03 5.19 -0.44
C PRO A 12 12.18 4.44 0.90
N GLY A 13 12.70 5.10 1.94
CA GLY A 13 12.92 4.49 3.26
C GLY A 13 11.65 4.26 4.10
N VAL A 14 10.50 4.85 3.74
CA VAL A 14 9.23 4.61 4.46
C VAL A 14 8.75 3.18 4.23
N VAL A 15 8.97 2.63 3.04
CA VAL A 15 8.57 1.26 2.70
C VAL A 15 9.37 0.27 3.54
N GLU A 16 10.70 0.38 3.57
CA GLU A 16 11.56 -0.49 4.39
C GLU A 16 11.22 -0.38 5.87
N THR A 17 10.98 0.85 6.37
CA THR A 17 10.61 1.07 7.77
C THR A 17 9.27 0.43 8.12
N VAL A 18 8.26 0.58 7.26
CA VAL A 18 6.93 -0.02 7.47
C VAL A 18 6.99 -1.54 7.33
N ALA A 19 7.69 -2.06 6.32
CA ALA A 19 7.87 -3.50 6.13
C ALA A 19 8.55 -4.13 7.35
N ARG A 20 9.56 -3.47 7.93
CA ARG A 20 10.20 -3.94 9.17
C ARG A 20 9.26 -3.90 10.37
N ALA A 21 8.48 -2.83 10.51
CA ALA A 21 7.52 -2.67 11.60
C ALA A 21 6.33 -3.65 11.52
N LEU A 22 6.07 -4.20 10.33
CA LEU A 22 4.97 -5.12 10.03
C LEU A 22 5.46 -6.50 9.60
N GLY A 23 6.70 -6.85 9.95
CA GLY A 23 7.31 -8.14 9.59
C GLY A 23 6.66 -9.34 10.27
N ASP A 24 5.83 -9.12 11.29
CA ASP A 24 4.99 -10.13 11.93
C ASP A 24 3.79 -10.54 11.09
N LEU A 25 3.39 -9.74 10.09
CA LEU A 25 2.23 -10.02 9.26
C LEU A 25 2.58 -11.03 8.13
N PRO A 26 1.67 -11.94 7.76
CA PRO A 26 1.88 -12.99 6.76
C PRO A 26 1.73 -12.47 5.32
N VAL A 27 2.21 -11.27 5.05
CA VAL A 27 2.18 -10.60 3.74
C VAL A 27 3.60 -10.29 3.27
N GLU A 28 3.72 -9.96 1.99
CA GLU A 28 4.93 -9.35 1.43
C GLU A 28 4.66 -7.87 1.12
N TRP A 29 5.69 -7.05 1.24
CA TRP A 29 5.58 -5.60 1.09
C TRP A 29 6.36 -5.13 -0.13
N LEU A 30 5.68 -4.42 -1.03
CA LEU A 30 6.32 -3.68 -2.11
C LEU A 30 6.23 -2.18 -1.86
N GLY A 31 7.19 -1.45 -2.44
CA GLY A 31 7.27 -0.01 -2.34
C GLY A 31 7.06 0.69 -3.66
N ALA A 32 6.38 1.84 -3.60
CA ALA A 32 6.43 2.84 -4.65
C ALA A 32 6.43 4.26 -4.09
N HIS A 33 7.12 5.19 -4.77
CA HIS A 33 7.10 6.61 -4.38
C HIS A 33 6.66 7.58 -5.48
N ASP A 34 6.53 7.10 -6.71
CA ASP A 34 6.03 7.89 -7.83
C ASP A 34 5.19 7.04 -8.79
N ARG A 35 4.65 7.68 -9.82
CA ARG A 35 3.82 7.03 -10.84
C ARG A 35 4.58 5.94 -11.60
N ALA A 36 5.84 6.15 -11.95
CA ALA A 36 6.60 5.20 -12.75
C ALA A 36 6.84 3.91 -11.95
N GLU A 37 7.15 4.05 -10.67
CA GLU A 37 7.34 2.91 -9.78
C GLU A 37 6.02 2.19 -9.49
N VAL A 38 4.92 2.91 -9.25
CA VAL A 38 3.59 2.29 -9.12
C VAL A 38 3.27 1.45 -10.35
N ILE A 39 3.45 2.03 -11.55
CA ILE A 39 3.21 1.31 -12.81
C ILE A 39 4.08 0.06 -12.91
N ARG A 40 5.38 0.19 -12.64
CA ARG A 40 6.32 -0.94 -12.68
C ARG A 40 5.86 -2.06 -11.76
N GLN A 41 5.54 -1.76 -10.49
CA GLN A 41 5.13 -2.77 -9.51
C GLN A 41 3.84 -3.47 -9.94
N LEU A 42 2.83 -2.73 -10.42
CA LEU A 42 1.57 -3.29 -10.87
C LEU A 42 1.74 -4.20 -12.10
N ASP A 43 2.65 -3.85 -13.01
CA ASP A 43 2.92 -4.61 -14.22
C ASP A 43 3.78 -5.86 -13.95
N THR A 44 4.64 -5.84 -12.91
CA THR A 44 5.57 -6.94 -12.61
C THR A 44 5.10 -7.93 -11.55
N GLU A 45 4.28 -7.49 -10.59
CA GLU A 45 3.84 -8.34 -9.48
C GLU A 45 2.33 -8.66 -9.57
N PRO A 46 1.96 -9.83 -10.12
CA PRO A 46 0.56 -10.23 -10.22
C PRO A 46 -0.07 -10.54 -8.85
N ALA A 47 0.72 -10.88 -7.81
CA ALA A 47 0.21 -11.23 -6.48
C ALA A 47 -0.13 -10.02 -5.59
N ILE A 48 -0.03 -8.79 -6.11
CA ILE A 48 -0.53 -7.60 -5.41
C ILE A 48 -2.03 -7.78 -5.15
N ALA A 49 -2.39 -7.83 -3.87
CA ALA A 49 -3.76 -7.99 -3.39
C ALA A 49 -4.47 -6.64 -3.18
N CYS A 50 -3.73 -5.62 -2.75
CA CYS A 50 -4.22 -4.25 -2.63
C CYS A 50 -3.10 -3.22 -2.62
N VAL A 51 -3.48 -1.95 -2.80
CA VAL A 51 -2.56 -0.80 -2.69
C VAL A 51 -2.93 0.06 -1.48
N VAL A 52 -1.93 0.52 -0.74
CA VAL A 52 -2.08 1.46 0.39
C VAL A 52 -1.35 2.76 0.06
N ILE A 53 -2.08 3.86 -0.06
CA ILE A 53 -1.53 5.18 -0.37
C ILE A 53 -1.45 6.03 0.91
N GLY A 54 -0.25 6.45 1.26
CA GLY A 54 0.03 7.24 2.45
C GLY A 54 -0.34 8.72 2.33
N ALA A 55 -0.50 9.37 3.48
CA ALA A 55 -0.81 10.80 3.58
C ALA A 55 0.38 11.73 3.25
N GLY A 56 1.55 11.15 2.94
CA GLY A 56 2.74 11.91 2.61
C GLY A 56 2.68 12.57 1.22
N LEU A 57 1.97 11.97 0.27
CA LEU A 57 1.88 12.53 -1.07
C LEU A 57 0.93 13.75 -1.08
N ASP A 58 1.12 14.68 -2.02
CA ASP A 58 0.13 15.73 -2.25
C ASP A 58 -1.15 15.15 -2.88
N ASP A 59 -2.25 15.90 -2.82
CA ASP A 59 -3.55 15.36 -3.19
C ASP A 59 -3.73 15.20 -4.71
N GLN A 60 -3.00 15.98 -5.50
CA GLN A 60 -3.01 15.84 -6.95
C GLN A 60 -2.37 14.51 -7.36
N LEU A 61 -1.17 14.22 -6.85
CA LEU A 61 -0.48 12.95 -7.09
C LEU A 61 -1.29 11.78 -6.54
N ARG A 62 -1.91 11.90 -5.36
CA ARG A 62 -2.76 10.83 -4.80
C ARG A 62 -3.95 10.53 -5.71
N GLY A 63 -4.64 11.55 -6.21
CA GLY A 63 -5.75 11.39 -7.15
C GLY A 63 -5.30 10.77 -8.47
N GLU A 64 -4.16 11.21 -9.00
CA GLU A 64 -3.56 10.65 -10.21
C GLU A 64 -3.25 9.16 -10.04
N LEU A 65 -2.61 8.78 -8.93
CA LEU A 65 -2.24 7.39 -8.65
C LEU A 65 -3.46 6.49 -8.51
N VAL A 66 -4.54 6.97 -7.87
CA VAL A 66 -5.81 6.23 -7.81
C VAL A 66 -6.30 5.91 -9.23
N GLY A 67 -6.31 6.89 -10.14
CA GLY A 67 -6.71 6.68 -11.52
C GLY A 67 -5.81 5.70 -12.26
N VAL A 68 -4.49 5.78 -12.07
CA VAL A 68 -3.51 4.87 -12.68
C VAL A 68 -3.71 3.43 -12.20
N ILE A 69 -3.86 3.24 -10.88
CA ILE A 69 -4.02 1.91 -10.29
C ILE A 69 -5.34 1.29 -10.77
N ALA A 70 -6.45 2.03 -10.68
CA ALA A 70 -7.77 1.54 -11.08
C ALA A 70 -7.85 1.18 -12.58
N ALA A 71 -7.16 1.94 -13.45
CA ALA A 71 -7.11 1.65 -14.88
C ALA A 71 -6.29 0.40 -15.23
N ARG A 72 -5.23 0.11 -14.47
CA ARG A 72 -4.31 -1.01 -14.76
C ARG A 72 -4.70 -2.30 -14.06
N ARG A 73 -5.16 -2.21 -12.81
CA ARG A 73 -5.57 -3.33 -11.97
C ARG A 73 -6.98 -3.06 -11.43
N PRO A 74 -8.02 -3.23 -12.28
CA PRO A 74 -9.41 -3.03 -11.87
C PRO A 74 -9.90 -4.10 -10.87
N ASP A 75 -9.08 -5.10 -10.58
CA ASP A 75 -9.35 -6.26 -9.73
C ASP A 75 -8.90 -6.09 -8.26
N ILE A 76 -8.19 -5.01 -7.91
CA ILE A 76 -7.64 -4.80 -6.56
C ILE A 76 -8.22 -3.57 -5.87
N THR A 77 -8.20 -3.58 -4.54
CA THR A 77 -8.66 -2.45 -3.73
C THR A 77 -7.55 -1.40 -3.55
N ILE A 78 -7.97 -0.14 -3.39
CA ILE A 78 -7.10 1.01 -3.12
C ILE A 78 -7.49 1.59 -1.76
N HIS A 79 -6.56 1.59 -0.81
CA HIS A 79 -6.76 2.11 0.54
C HIS A 79 -6.01 3.43 0.70
N LEU A 80 -6.76 4.51 0.87
CA LEU A 80 -6.21 5.86 0.92
C LEU A 80 -6.21 6.37 2.37
N LYS A 81 -5.02 6.56 2.97
CA LYS A 81 -4.88 7.07 4.34
C LYS A 81 -5.37 8.52 4.45
N ASP A 82 -6.09 8.87 5.49
CA ASP A 82 -6.53 10.25 5.70
C ASP A 82 -5.34 11.21 5.97
N ARG A 83 -5.52 12.51 5.64
CA ARG A 83 -4.48 13.52 5.92
C ARG A 83 -4.48 14.01 7.36
N ALA A 84 -5.63 13.96 8.03
CA ALA A 84 -5.80 14.54 9.36
C ALA A 84 -4.94 13.83 10.41
N SER A 85 -4.71 12.53 10.24
CA SER A 85 -3.80 11.71 11.05
C SER A 85 -2.31 11.96 10.73
N GLY A 86 -1.99 12.85 9.79
CA GLY A 86 -0.63 13.25 9.43
C GLY A 86 0.15 12.19 8.65
N PRO A 87 1.44 12.46 8.34
CA PRO A 87 2.30 11.50 7.62
C PRO A 87 2.75 10.31 8.48
N GLY A 88 2.66 10.42 9.81
CA GLY A 88 2.87 9.31 10.74
C GLY A 88 1.75 8.25 10.65
N GLY A 89 1.91 7.13 11.34
CA GLY A 89 0.86 6.11 11.45
C GLY A 89 0.58 5.30 10.17
N MET A 90 1.45 5.39 9.16
CA MET A 90 1.34 4.56 7.95
C MET A 90 1.36 3.06 8.28
N ALA A 91 2.24 2.63 9.20
CA ALA A 91 2.31 1.25 9.64
C ALA A 91 1.00 0.79 10.33
N GLY A 92 0.42 1.65 11.18
CA GLY A 92 -0.86 1.35 11.84
C GLY A 92 -2.01 1.22 10.84
N PHE A 93 -2.09 2.15 9.89
CA PHE A 93 -3.10 2.10 8.82
C PHE A 93 -2.91 0.87 7.92
N ALA A 94 -1.68 0.58 7.49
CA ALA A 94 -1.38 -0.59 6.67
C ALA A 94 -1.70 -1.91 7.38
N ARG A 95 -1.44 -2.01 8.70
CA ARG A 95 -1.86 -3.15 9.52
C ARG A 95 -3.38 -3.34 9.48
N GLN A 96 -4.14 -2.28 9.73
CA GLN A 96 -5.61 -2.34 9.67
C GLN A 96 -6.11 -2.80 8.30
N VAL A 97 -5.49 -2.33 7.22
CA VAL A 97 -5.80 -2.79 5.86
C VAL A 97 -5.53 -4.29 5.72
N VAL A 98 -4.38 -4.77 6.16
CA VAL A 98 -4.02 -6.20 6.10
C VAL A 98 -5.01 -7.05 6.90
N GLU A 99 -5.44 -6.62 8.08
CA GLU A 99 -6.46 -7.31 8.91
C GLU A 99 -7.85 -7.37 8.24
N ILE A 100 -8.15 -6.42 7.33
CA ILE A 100 -9.38 -6.41 6.54
C ILE A 100 -9.25 -7.32 5.31
N VAL A 101 -8.12 -7.25 4.62
CA VAL A 101 -7.87 -7.91 3.32
C VAL A 101 -7.48 -9.38 3.47
N VAL A 102 -6.91 -9.77 4.62
CA VAL A 102 -6.50 -11.15 4.92
C VAL A 102 -7.39 -11.69 6.06
N PRO A 103 -8.52 -12.35 5.76
CA PRO A 103 -9.48 -12.79 6.79
C PRO A 103 -8.90 -13.77 7.81
N ASP A 104 -7.90 -14.55 7.39
CA ASP A 104 -7.23 -15.57 8.23
C ASP A 104 -6.31 -14.98 9.31
N LEU A 105 -6.13 -13.65 9.35
CA LEU A 105 -5.38 -12.95 10.40
C LEU A 105 -6.21 -12.62 11.65
N ARG A 106 -7.52 -12.81 11.60
CA ARG A 106 -8.36 -12.62 12.79
C ARG A 106 -8.15 -13.82 13.71
N PRO A 107 -7.72 -13.64 14.98
CA PRO A 107 -7.79 -14.73 15.93
C PRO A 107 -9.24 -15.22 16.00
N ARG A 108 -9.44 -16.53 15.81
CA ARG A 108 -10.73 -17.18 16.02
C ARG A 108 -11.09 -17.21 17.50
#